data_AF-A0A927SKV3-F1
#
_entry.id   AF-A0A927SKV3-F1
#
_cell.length_a   1.000
_cell.length_b   1.000
_cell.length_c   1.000
_cell.angle_alpha   90.00
_cell.angle_beta   90.00
_cell.angle_gamma   90.00
#
_symmetry.space_group_name_H-M   'P 1'
#
loop_
_entity.id
_entity.type
_entity.pdbx_description
1 polymer ?
#
loop_
_entity_poly.entity_id
_entity_poly.type
_entity_poly.pdbx_seq_one_letter_code
_entity_poly.pdbx_strand_id
1 'polypeptide(L)'
;MNLRDKLKAIEKPKVKVTVVPTQPEAPPRPAFTDCWRAETTHTPSAYPIRRETVMLMQGDDMPGDFSPERILYLDTETTGLMGAGTVAFEVGLGWQAGSTFHVRQLVMRDYPEERFLLEEIVRVAESFDVVCTFNGKTFDLPLLRNRFIMNRIRTTCLDKPHIDLLHIARRVWKLRLKHCNLTNLEEALLGIPRVDDLPGAQVPERFFSYLKTGDFTLLDDVLDHNEQDIVSLQNLLSHMCRMYENPEQLRFDEDVYSMGVALERFHHGQEARRCYELAGGAMHAASQSRLAQSYRKSGERAEAVHIWQEMIRRREGGVSPYVELAKHYEHAEKDYAAALDVVRKALVLLAEPTLFEDSAVQDARNALQYRYERLKRKASTHMND
;
A
#
# COMPACT_ATOMS: atom_id res chain seq x y z
N MET A 1 6.85 -17.10 71.42
CA MET A 1 6.86 -15.64 71.17
C MET A 1 5.64 -15.32 70.30
N ASN A 2 4.60 -14.72 70.88
CA ASN A 2 3.26 -14.59 70.29
C ASN A 2 3.12 -13.25 69.53
N LEU A 3 2.32 -13.24 68.47
CA LEU A 3 2.04 -12.16 67.51
C LEU A 3 1.70 -10.80 68.13
N ARG A 4 1.26 -10.74 69.40
CA ARG A 4 0.95 -9.49 70.12
C ARG A 4 2.17 -8.61 70.38
N ASP A 5 3.37 -9.17 70.50
CA ASP A 5 4.58 -8.40 70.80
C ASP A 5 5.24 -7.80 69.54
N LYS A 6 4.91 -8.32 68.34
CA LYS A 6 5.38 -7.77 67.06
C LYS A 6 4.54 -6.60 66.54
N LEU A 7 3.33 -6.41 67.06
CA LEU A 7 2.40 -5.34 66.65
C LEU A 7 2.63 -3.99 67.37
N LYS A 8 3.42 -3.96 68.45
CA LYS A 8 3.75 -2.71 69.18
C LYS A 8 4.89 -1.89 68.56
N ALA A 9 5.52 -2.36 67.49
CA ALA A 9 6.67 -1.70 66.84
C ALA A 9 6.31 -0.88 65.58
N ILE A 10 5.01 -0.64 65.29
CA ILE A 10 4.56 0.12 64.10
C ILE A 10 3.59 1.26 64.47
N GLU A 11 3.71 1.84 65.67
CA GLU A 11 3.10 3.14 65.95
C GLU A 11 4.02 4.24 65.40
N LYS A 12 3.74 4.70 64.17
CA LYS A 12 4.35 5.92 63.63
C LYS A 12 3.92 7.13 64.47
N PRO A 13 4.82 8.10 64.73
CA PRO A 13 4.47 9.30 65.48
C PRO A 13 3.39 10.11 64.75
N LYS A 14 2.45 10.70 65.51
CA LYS A 14 1.44 11.63 64.99
C LYS A 14 2.14 12.80 64.29
N VAL A 15 2.06 12.84 62.96
CA VAL A 15 2.49 13.98 62.14
C VAL A 15 1.54 15.14 62.42
N LYS A 16 2.08 16.29 62.85
CA LYS A 16 1.32 17.54 62.92
C LYS A 16 0.85 17.90 61.50
N VAL A 17 -0.45 17.89 61.28
CA VAL A 17 -1.08 18.42 60.07
C VAL A 17 -0.82 19.92 60.04
N THR A 18 0.05 20.36 59.14
CA THR A 18 0.22 21.78 58.84
C THR A 18 -0.78 22.08 57.73
N VAL A 19 -1.79 22.90 58.02
CA VAL A 19 -2.77 23.33 57.01
C VAL A 19 -2.03 24.20 56.01
N VAL A 20 -1.80 23.68 54.81
CA VAL A 20 -1.31 24.46 53.67
C VAL A 20 -2.46 25.36 53.22
N PRO A 21 -2.25 26.67 52.99
CA PRO A 21 -3.30 27.53 52.44
C PRO A 21 -3.76 26.95 51.11
N THR A 22 -5.06 26.73 50.95
CA THR A 22 -5.67 26.38 49.67
C THR A 22 -5.27 27.45 48.64
N GLN A 23 -4.52 27.03 47.61
CA GLN A 23 -4.32 27.86 46.44
C GLN A 23 -5.71 28.26 45.89
N PRO A 24 -5.90 29.50 45.42
CA PRO A 24 -7.16 29.88 44.79
C PRO A 24 -7.47 28.88 43.68
N GLU A 25 -8.71 28.37 43.67
CA GLU A 25 -9.18 27.50 42.59
C GLU A 25 -8.86 28.16 41.26
N ALA A 26 -8.20 27.39 40.38
CA ALA A 26 -8.01 27.82 39.01
C ALA A 26 -9.38 28.22 38.43
N PRO A 27 -9.47 29.32 37.67
CA PRO A 27 -10.72 29.73 37.06
C PRO A 27 -11.35 28.53 36.33
N PRO A 28 -12.68 28.36 36.39
CA PRO A 28 -13.35 27.25 35.72
C PRO A 28 -12.90 27.24 34.26
N ARG A 29 -12.35 26.09 33.83
CA ARG A 29 -11.96 25.91 32.43
C ARG A 29 -13.19 26.21 31.57
N PRO A 30 -13.04 26.94 30.45
CA PRO A 30 -14.15 27.22 29.57
C PRO A 30 -14.85 25.91 29.21
N ALA A 31 -16.20 25.92 29.22
CA ALA A 31 -16.97 24.76 28.82
C ALA A 31 -16.81 24.58 27.30
N PHE A 32 -15.96 23.64 26.91
CA PHE A 32 -15.83 23.23 25.52
C PHE A 32 -17.14 22.58 25.07
N THR A 33 -17.66 22.98 23.90
CA THR A 33 -18.95 22.51 23.36
C THR A 33 -18.84 21.91 21.96
N ASP A 34 -17.71 22.10 21.29
CA ASP A 34 -17.45 21.73 19.91
C ASP A 34 -15.94 21.55 19.66
N CYS A 35 -15.62 21.14 18.44
CA CYS A 35 -14.29 21.28 17.84
C CYS A 35 -14.36 22.32 16.71
N TRP A 36 -13.22 22.88 16.31
CA TRP A 36 -13.19 23.76 15.15
C TRP A 36 -13.47 22.97 13.87
N ARG A 37 -14.17 23.60 12.92
CA ARG A 37 -14.54 23.00 11.64
C ARG A 37 -14.43 24.00 10.49
N ALA A 38 -13.84 23.57 9.38
CA ALA A 38 -13.94 24.22 8.09
C ALA A 38 -14.51 23.26 7.03
N GLU A 39 -15.12 23.84 6.00
CA GLU A 39 -15.60 23.11 4.83
C GLU A 39 -15.20 23.83 3.55
N THR A 40 -14.69 23.07 2.60
CA THR A 40 -14.35 23.54 1.26
C THR A 40 -14.90 22.59 0.20
N THR A 41 -14.90 23.06 -1.05
CA THR A 41 -15.38 22.27 -2.18
C THR A 41 -14.42 22.36 -3.35
N HIS A 42 -14.19 21.21 -3.98
CA HIS A 42 -13.28 21.02 -5.11
C HIS A 42 -14.01 20.38 -6.28
N THR A 43 -13.37 20.42 -7.43
CA THR A 43 -13.82 19.63 -8.59
C THR A 43 -13.25 18.21 -8.44
N PRO A 44 -14.08 17.16 -8.37
CA PRO A 44 -13.60 15.78 -8.33
C PRO A 44 -12.87 15.43 -9.63
N SER A 45 -11.93 14.48 -9.56
CA SER A 45 -11.42 13.83 -10.77
C SER A 45 -12.57 13.29 -11.62
N ALA A 46 -12.50 13.52 -12.93
CA ALA A 46 -13.55 13.14 -13.87
C ALA A 46 -13.59 11.64 -14.18
N TYR A 47 -12.55 10.88 -13.80
CA TYR A 47 -12.49 9.46 -14.12
C TYR A 47 -13.35 8.63 -13.15
N PRO A 48 -14.25 7.76 -13.65
CA PRO A 48 -15.14 7.01 -12.78
C PRO A 48 -14.39 5.99 -11.91
N ILE A 49 -14.77 5.89 -10.65
CA ILE A 49 -14.30 4.85 -9.73
C ILE A 49 -15.33 3.71 -9.77
N ARG A 50 -14.95 2.54 -10.29
CA ARG A 50 -15.83 1.38 -10.43
C ARG A 50 -15.52 0.31 -9.39
N ARG A 51 -16.56 -0.38 -8.90
CA ARG A 51 -16.45 -1.45 -7.92
C ARG A 51 -15.46 -2.53 -8.37
N GLU A 52 -15.61 -2.99 -9.61
CA GLU A 52 -14.83 -4.08 -10.20
C GLU A 52 -13.35 -3.70 -10.28
N THR A 53 -13.06 -2.45 -10.65
CA THR A 53 -11.70 -1.94 -10.74
C THR A 53 -11.07 -1.81 -9.35
N VAL A 54 -11.81 -1.35 -8.34
CA VAL A 54 -11.32 -1.32 -6.96
C VAL A 54 -10.98 -2.72 -6.45
N MET A 55 -11.86 -3.70 -6.68
CA MET A 55 -11.61 -5.10 -6.32
C MET A 55 -10.37 -5.65 -7.03
N LEU A 56 -10.20 -5.34 -8.32
CA LEU A 56 -9.04 -5.72 -9.14
C LEU A 56 -7.70 -5.23 -8.54
N MET A 57 -7.69 -4.04 -7.93
CA MET A 57 -6.49 -3.41 -7.40
C MET A 57 -6.00 -3.99 -6.06
N GLN A 58 -6.89 -4.58 -5.25
CA GLN A 58 -6.57 -4.99 -3.89
C GLN A 58 -7.06 -6.38 -3.45
N GLY A 59 -7.93 -7.03 -4.23
CA GLY A 59 -8.47 -8.36 -3.96
C GLY A 59 -9.50 -8.44 -2.82
N ASP A 60 -9.68 -7.37 -2.05
CA ASP A 60 -10.71 -7.25 -1.02
C ASP A 60 -12.09 -7.01 -1.65
N ASP A 61 -13.14 -7.58 -1.06
CA ASP A 61 -14.52 -7.36 -1.51
C ASP A 61 -15.00 -5.93 -1.22
N MET A 62 -15.97 -5.48 -2.02
CA MET A 62 -16.61 -4.17 -1.91
C MET A 62 -18.12 -4.33 -1.81
N PRO A 63 -18.86 -3.40 -1.18
CA PRO A 63 -20.32 -3.46 -1.08
C PRO A 63 -20.98 -3.69 -2.45
N GLY A 64 -22.06 -4.47 -2.51
CA GLY A 64 -22.73 -4.79 -3.78
C GLY A 64 -23.34 -3.55 -4.47
N ASP A 65 -23.77 -2.59 -3.66
CA ASP A 65 -24.29 -1.28 -4.01
C ASP A 65 -23.22 -0.17 -3.95
N PHE A 66 -21.95 -0.55 -4.17
CA PHE A 66 -20.81 0.37 -4.17
C PHE A 66 -21.10 1.62 -5.02
N SER A 67 -20.87 2.79 -4.40
CA SER A 67 -20.94 4.09 -5.05
C SER A 67 -19.72 4.92 -4.67
N PRO A 68 -19.10 5.65 -5.62
CA PRO A 68 -18.03 6.60 -5.32
C PRO A 68 -18.43 7.69 -4.30
N GLU A 69 -19.71 8.06 -4.27
CA GLU A 69 -20.26 9.03 -3.31
C GLU A 69 -20.37 8.45 -1.89
N ARG A 70 -20.23 7.13 -1.75
CA ARG A 70 -20.26 6.40 -0.47
C ARG A 70 -18.86 6.03 0.04
N ILE A 71 -17.82 6.65 -0.53
CA ILE A 71 -16.43 6.56 -0.08
C ILE A 71 -16.11 7.78 0.80
N LEU A 72 -15.68 7.51 2.04
CA LEU A 72 -15.10 8.52 2.92
C LEU A 72 -13.58 8.51 2.76
N TYR A 73 -13.02 9.62 2.29
CA TYR A 73 -11.58 9.88 2.28
C TYR A 73 -11.17 10.43 3.65
N LEU A 74 -10.08 9.92 4.22
CA LEU A 74 -9.66 10.29 5.57
C LEU A 74 -8.14 10.37 5.66
N ASP A 75 -7.70 11.42 6.35
CA ASP A 75 -6.30 11.67 6.71
C ASP A 75 -6.23 12.35 8.08
N THR A 76 -5.14 12.16 8.83
CA THR A 76 -4.99 12.69 10.19
C THR A 76 -3.64 13.36 10.43
N GLU A 77 -3.68 14.51 11.11
CA GLU A 77 -2.48 15.13 11.66
C GLU A 77 -2.40 14.89 13.17
N THR A 78 -1.20 14.52 13.62
CA THR A 78 -1.02 13.95 14.96
C THR A 78 0.06 14.66 15.75
N THR A 79 0.00 14.54 17.07
CA THR A 79 0.97 15.17 17.97
C THR A 79 2.37 14.55 17.96
N GLY A 80 2.64 13.53 17.12
CA GLY A 80 3.96 12.90 16.99
C GLY A 80 4.48 12.22 18.27
N LEU A 81 3.64 12.07 19.29
CA LEU A 81 3.97 11.38 20.54
C LEU A 81 3.98 9.86 20.33
N MET A 82 4.50 9.11 21.31
CA MET A 82 4.52 7.65 21.27
C MET A 82 3.37 7.06 22.08
N GLY A 83 2.73 6.02 21.53
CA GLY A 83 1.71 5.24 22.23
C GLY A 83 0.44 6.04 22.55
N ALA A 84 -0.13 5.82 23.74
CA ALA A 84 -1.42 6.39 24.16
C ALA A 84 -1.45 7.93 24.29
N GLY A 85 -0.28 8.58 24.25
CA GLY A 85 -0.16 10.05 24.26
C GLY A 85 -0.44 10.68 22.89
N THR A 86 -0.39 9.91 21.81
CA THR A 86 -0.68 10.39 20.45
C THR A 86 -2.17 10.69 20.32
N VAL A 87 -2.50 11.87 19.81
CA VAL A 87 -3.85 12.29 19.46
C VAL A 87 -3.85 12.81 18.02
N ALA A 88 -4.96 12.61 17.31
CA ALA A 88 -5.22 13.29 16.06
C ALA A 88 -5.79 14.66 16.41
N PHE A 89 -4.98 15.72 16.29
CA PHE A 89 -5.45 17.07 16.59
C PHE A 89 -6.20 17.67 15.40
N GLU A 90 -5.95 17.17 14.20
CA GLU A 90 -6.71 17.47 12.99
C GLU A 90 -7.09 16.18 12.26
N VAL A 91 -8.31 16.15 11.73
CA VAL A 91 -8.81 15.07 10.88
C VAL A 91 -9.49 15.68 9.66
N GLY A 92 -8.96 15.36 8.49
CA GLY A 92 -9.56 15.66 7.20
C GLY A 92 -10.54 14.57 6.80
N LEU A 93 -11.72 14.99 6.32
CA LEU A 93 -12.78 14.11 5.84
C LEU A 93 -13.21 14.58 4.44
N GLY A 94 -13.08 13.72 3.43
CA GLY A 94 -13.46 14.02 2.06
C GLY A 94 -14.56 13.11 1.54
N TRP A 95 -15.45 13.61 0.70
CA TRP A 95 -16.42 12.80 -0.01
C TRP A 95 -16.93 13.47 -1.28
N GLN A 96 -17.40 12.68 -2.23
CA GLN A 96 -18.05 13.20 -3.43
C GLN A 96 -19.57 13.32 -3.22
N ALA A 97 -20.14 14.42 -3.69
CA ALA A 97 -21.59 14.62 -3.79
C ALA A 97 -21.92 15.18 -5.17
N GLY A 98 -22.44 14.34 -6.08
CA GLY A 98 -22.65 14.72 -7.46
C GLY A 98 -21.36 15.16 -8.16
N SER A 99 -21.33 16.42 -8.62
CA SER A 99 -20.18 17.00 -9.34
C SER A 99 -19.22 17.78 -8.44
N THR A 100 -19.38 17.72 -7.12
CA THR A 100 -18.51 18.42 -6.15
C THR A 100 -17.83 17.41 -5.22
N PHE A 101 -16.57 17.69 -4.89
CA PHE A 101 -15.83 16.99 -3.85
C PHE A 101 -15.77 17.88 -2.62
N HIS A 102 -16.35 17.43 -1.51
CA HIS A 102 -16.39 18.17 -0.26
C HIS A 102 -15.21 17.75 0.59
N VAL A 103 -14.56 18.72 1.23
CA VAL A 103 -13.59 18.48 2.30
C VAL A 103 -14.10 19.15 3.56
N ARG A 104 -14.07 18.42 4.67
CA ARG A 104 -14.34 18.93 6.01
C ARG A 104 -13.13 18.64 6.88
N GLN A 105 -12.56 19.68 7.46
CA GLN A 105 -11.49 19.56 8.44
C GLN A 105 -12.04 19.76 9.83
N LEU A 106 -11.61 18.92 10.76
CA LEU A 106 -11.96 18.99 12.17
C LEU A 106 -10.69 19.22 12.96
N VAL A 107 -10.63 20.28 13.78
CA VAL A 107 -9.47 20.60 14.61
C VAL A 107 -9.86 20.66 16.08
N MET A 108 -9.11 19.94 16.90
CA MET A 108 -9.19 19.99 18.35
C MET A 108 -8.32 21.16 18.86
N ARG A 109 -8.95 22.25 19.32
CA ARG A 109 -8.25 23.47 19.78
C ARG A 109 -7.55 23.29 21.13
N ASP A 110 -8.01 22.35 21.93
CA ASP A 110 -7.39 21.91 23.18
C ASP A 110 -7.82 20.46 23.46
N TYR A 111 -7.05 19.71 24.26
CA TYR A 111 -7.30 18.29 24.55
C TYR A 111 -8.74 17.93 24.96
N PRO A 112 -9.47 18.76 25.74
CA PRO A 112 -10.85 18.46 26.08
C PRO A 112 -11.80 18.43 24.87
N GLU A 113 -11.44 19.05 23.74
CA GLU A 113 -12.25 19.04 22.52
C GLU A 113 -12.17 17.74 21.73
N GLU A 114 -11.24 16.83 22.07
CA GLU A 114 -11.05 15.55 21.37
C GLU A 114 -12.38 14.80 21.21
N ARG A 115 -13.17 14.78 22.28
CA ARG A 115 -14.46 14.09 22.29
C ARG A 115 -15.41 14.62 21.21
N PHE A 116 -15.48 15.94 21.02
CA PHE A 116 -16.37 16.53 20.02
C PHE A 116 -15.88 16.26 18.60
N LEU A 117 -14.57 16.29 18.39
CA LEU A 117 -13.95 15.90 17.12
C LEU A 117 -14.31 14.44 16.79
N LEU A 118 -14.14 13.52 17.74
CA LEU A 118 -14.45 12.11 17.56
C LEU A 118 -15.96 11.88 17.31
N GLU A 119 -16.84 12.53 18.06
CA GLU A 119 -18.30 12.43 17.87
C GLU A 119 -18.73 12.93 16.47
N GLU A 120 -18.07 13.96 15.94
CA GLU A 120 -18.32 14.44 14.58
C GLU A 120 -17.82 13.46 13.51
N ILE A 121 -16.65 12.82 13.71
CA ILE A 121 -16.18 11.74 12.82
C ILE A 121 -17.22 10.61 12.77
N VAL A 122 -17.78 10.20 13.91
CA VAL A 122 -18.84 9.17 13.94
C VAL A 122 -20.02 9.60 13.09
N ARG A 123 -20.53 10.81 13.31
CA ARG A 123 -21.70 11.36 12.59
C ARG A 123 -21.49 11.35 11.07
N VAL A 124 -20.32 11.80 10.62
CA VAL A 124 -19.99 11.84 9.19
C VAL A 124 -19.81 10.42 8.66
N ALA A 125 -18.97 9.62 9.31
CA ALA A 125 -18.62 8.30 8.85
C ALA A 125 -19.84 7.38 8.73
N GLU A 126 -20.84 7.45 9.59
CA GLU A 126 -22.07 6.63 9.48
C GLU A 126 -22.79 6.75 8.12
N SER A 127 -22.55 7.83 7.38
CA SER A 127 -23.12 8.06 6.04
C SER A 127 -22.30 7.47 4.89
N PHE A 128 -21.29 6.64 5.16
CA PHE A 128 -20.42 6.06 4.12
C PHE A 128 -20.20 4.58 4.35
N ASP A 129 -19.95 3.84 3.27
CA ASP A 129 -19.85 2.38 3.29
C ASP A 129 -18.41 1.91 3.14
N VAL A 130 -17.53 2.77 2.62
CA VAL A 130 -16.12 2.48 2.37
C VAL A 130 -15.25 3.60 2.93
N VAL A 131 -14.08 3.26 3.47
CA VAL A 131 -13.05 4.24 3.86
C VAL A 131 -11.88 4.17 2.88
N CYS A 132 -11.36 5.31 2.47
CA CYS A 132 -10.18 5.44 1.64
C CYS A 132 -9.13 6.29 2.35
N THR A 133 -7.90 5.79 2.49
CA THR A 133 -6.80 6.53 3.12
C THR A 133 -5.48 6.26 2.40
N PHE A 134 -4.42 6.97 2.82
CA PHE A 134 -3.06 6.66 2.43
C PHE A 134 -2.26 6.15 3.64
N ASN A 135 -1.90 4.86 3.67
CA ASN A 135 -1.23 4.20 4.80
C ASN A 135 -2.07 4.09 6.10
N GLY A 136 -3.35 4.42 6.06
CA GLY A 136 -4.19 4.43 7.27
C GLY A 136 -4.52 3.07 7.84
N LYS A 137 -4.28 1.95 7.12
CA LYS A 137 -4.35 0.60 7.75
C LYS A 137 -3.32 0.46 8.86
N THR A 138 -2.17 1.12 8.72
CA THR A 138 -1.06 1.04 9.67
C THR A 138 -1.04 2.20 10.66
N PHE A 139 -1.66 3.34 10.31
CA PHE A 139 -1.54 4.59 11.07
C PHE A 139 -2.90 5.17 11.52
N ASP A 140 -3.64 5.81 10.63
CA ASP A 140 -4.83 6.63 10.96
C ASP A 140 -5.93 5.84 11.67
N LEU A 141 -6.35 4.71 11.10
CA LEU A 141 -7.48 3.94 11.64
C LEU A 141 -7.12 3.28 12.98
N PRO A 142 -5.94 2.66 13.17
CA PRO A 142 -5.49 2.22 14.48
C PRO A 142 -5.45 3.35 15.53
N LEU A 143 -4.96 4.54 15.17
CA LEU A 143 -4.94 5.71 16.05
C LEU A 143 -6.36 6.10 16.47
N LEU A 144 -7.25 6.37 15.51
CA LEU A 144 -8.62 6.79 15.77
C LEU A 144 -9.39 5.74 16.58
N ARG A 145 -9.24 4.44 16.29
CA ARG A 145 -9.84 3.36 17.09
C ARG A 145 -9.40 3.42 18.55
N ASN A 146 -8.11 3.63 18.82
CA ASN A 146 -7.63 3.79 20.18
C ASN A 146 -8.22 5.03 20.86
N ARG A 147 -8.33 6.15 20.14
CA ARG A 147 -8.92 7.40 20.67
C ARG A 147 -10.41 7.25 20.97
N PHE A 148 -11.17 6.57 20.12
CA PHE A 148 -12.57 6.22 20.37
C PHE A 148 -12.72 5.37 21.63
N ILE A 149 -11.91 4.32 21.80
CA ILE A 149 -11.93 3.45 22.99
C ILE A 149 -11.64 4.27 24.26
N MET A 150 -10.62 5.12 24.23
CA MET A 150 -10.26 5.98 25.37
C MET A 150 -11.38 6.97 25.75
N ASN A 151 -12.13 7.46 24.75
CA ASN A 151 -13.28 8.33 24.94
C ASN A 151 -14.61 7.58 25.16
N ARG A 152 -14.58 6.24 25.26
CA ARG A 152 -15.76 5.37 25.43
C ARG A 152 -16.80 5.51 24.29
N ILE A 153 -16.33 5.79 23.08
CA ILE A 153 -17.11 5.89 21.86
C ILE A 153 -16.99 4.55 21.10
N ARG A 154 -18.08 4.09 20.47
CA ARG A 154 -18.07 2.86 19.67
C ARG A 154 -17.28 3.08 18.37
N THR A 155 -16.44 2.12 18.01
CA THR A 155 -15.55 2.18 16.83
C THR A 155 -16.21 1.72 15.53
N THR A 156 -17.45 1.24 15.58
CA THR A 156 -18.12 0.55 14.46
C THR A 156 -18.30 1.43 13.22
N CYS A 157 -18.25 2.75 13.36
CA CYS A 157 -18.31 3.69 12.25
C CYS A 157 -17.09 3.58 11.29
N LEU A 158 -15.99 2.94 11.70
CA LEU A 158 -14.80 2.69 10.87
C LEU A 158 -14.63 1.22 10.47
N ASP A 159 -15.53 0.33 10.88
CA ASP A 159 -15.46 -1.10 10.57
C ASP A 159 -16.09 -1.38 9.20
N LYS A 160 -15.37 -0.95 8.16
CA LYS A 160 -15.80 -0.93 6.76
C LYS A 160 -14.73 -1.50 5.84
N PRO A 161 -15.10 -1.92 4.61
CA PRO A 161 -14.13 -2.10 3.52
C PRO A 161 -13.21 -0.89 3.41
N HIS A 162 -11.91 -1.17 3.26
CA HIS A 162 -10.87 -0.14 3.32
C HIS A 162 -9.97 -0.19 2.11
N ILE A 163 -9.99 0.90 1.34
CA ILE A 163 -9.06 1.19 0.25
C ILE A 163 -7.87 1.92 0.83
N ASP A 164 -6.72 1.24 0.93
CA ASP A 164 -5.46 1.88 1.36
C ASP A 164 -4.53 2.03 0.17
N LEU A 165 -4.43 3.27 -0.30
CA LEU A 165 -3.77 3.63 -1.55
C LEU A 165 -2.26 3.35 -1.52
N LEU A 166 -1.61 3.39 -0.36
CA LEU A 166 -0.17 3.16 -0.26
C LEU A 166 0.19 1.72 -0.70
N HIS A 167 -0.64 0.74 -0.34
CA HIS A 167 -0.37 -0.65 -0.68
C HIS A 167 -0.56 -0.91 -2.17
N ILE A 168 -1.56 -0.30 -2.79
CA ILE A 168 -1.77 -0.34 -4.24
C ILE A 168 -0.58 0.35 -4.92
N ALA A 169 -0.20 1.53 -4.44
CA ALA A 169 0.88 2.32 -5.00
C ALA A 169 2.23 1.59 -4.99
N ARG A 170 2.59 0.97 -3.86
CA ARG A 170 3.83 0.22 -3.73
C ARG A 170 3.88 -1.03 -4.62
N ARG A 171 2.73 -1.63 -4.95
CA ARG A 171 2.68 -2.78 -5.87
C ARG A 171 3.00 -2.36 -7.30
N VAL A 172 2.61 -1.17 -7.72
CA VAL A 172 2.75 -0.71 -9.10
C VAL A 172 4.02 0.11 -9.30
N TRP A 173 4.27 1.13 -8.47
CA TRP A 173 5.28 2.14 -8.77
C TRP A 173 6.60 1.98 -8.03
N LYS A 174 6.71 1.08 -7.04
CA LYS A 174 7.94 0.95 -6.24
C LYS A 174 9.16 0.59 -7.10
N LEU A 175 8.97 -0.18 -8.16
CA LEU A 175 10.06 -0.57 -9.06
C LEU A 175 10.69 0.65 -9.73
N ARG A 176 9.84 1.57 -10.23
CA ARG A 176 10.25 2.80 -10.92
C ARG A 176 10.62 3.91 -9.95
N LEU A 177 9.71 4.29 -9.06
CA LEU A 177 9.81 5.47 -8.20
C LEU A 177 10.68 5.28 -6.95
N LYS A 178 10.92 4.02 -6.53
CA LYS A 178 11.62 3.63 -5.29
C LYS A 178 10.90 4.02 -3.99
N HIS A 179 10.42 5.26 -3.90
CA HIS A 179 9.65 5.80 -2.79
C HIS A 179 8.21 6.10 -3.25
N CYS A 180 7.24 5.69 -2.45
CA CYS A 180 5.82 5.88 -2.74
C CYS A 180 5.15 6.59 -1.56
N ASN A 181 5.68 7.74 -1.13
CA ASN A 181 4.95 8.65 -0.25
C ASN A 181 3.98 9.50 -1.07
N LEU A 182 3.00 10.15 -0.44
CA LEU A 182 1.94 10.85 -1.15
C LEU A 182 2.51 12.02 -1.99
N THR A 183 3.36 12.86 -1.41
CA THR A 183 4.09 13.94 -2.11
C THR A 183 4.75 13.47 -3.41
N ASN A 184 5.52 12.38 -3.40
CA ASN A 184 6.18 11.88 -4.62
C ASN A 184 5.19 11.33 -5.64
N LEU A 185 4.05 10.77 -5.21
CA LEU A 185 3.02 10.25 -6.11
C LEU A 185 2.20 11.38 -6.75
N GLU A 186 1.91 12.45 -6.03
CA GLU A 186 1.27 13.65 -6.56
C GLU A 186 2.10 14.25 -7.70
N GLU A 187 3.39 14.46 -7.47
CA GLU A 187 4.30 15.02 -8.47
C GLU A 187 4.42 14.07 -9.68
N ALA A 188 4.72 12.79 -9.42
CA ALA A 188 5.04 11.83 -10.48
C ALA A 188 3.81 11.39 -11.31
N LEU A 189 2.60 11.44 -10.75
CA LEU A 189 1.39 10.87 -11.37
C LEU A 189 0.30 11.90 -11.66
N LEU A 190 0.15 12.90 -10.80
CA LEU A 190 -0.90 13.93 -10.92
C LEU A 190 -0.35 15.24 -11.49
N GLY A 191 0.97 15.40 -11.53
CA GLY A 191 1.61 16.64 -12.02
C GLY A 191 1.36 17.82 -11.09
N ILE A 192 1.15 17.54 -9.80
CA ILE A 192 0.94 18.55 -8.75
C ILE A 192 2.30 18.75 -8.06
N PRO A 193 3.06 19.82 -8.39
CA PRO A 193 4.29 20.12 -7.68
C PRO A 193 3.95 20.66 -6.29
N ARG A 194 4.56 20.09 -5.24
CA ARG A 194 4.53 20.67 -3.89
C ARG A 194 5.69 21.65 -3.76
N VAL A 195 5.41 22.94 -3.94
CA VAL A 195 6.34 24.03 -3.62
C VAL A 195 6.10 24.41 -2.15
N ASP A 196 7.15 24.43 -1.34
CA ASP A 196 7.11 24.75 0.10
C ASP A 196 6.33 23.75 0.99
N ASP A 197 6.54 22.44 0.77
CA ASP A 197 5.94 21.38 1.61
C ASP A 197 6.37 21.53 3.08
N LEU A 198 5.41 21.73 3.99
CA LEU A 198 5.65 21.69 5.44
C LEU A 198 6.21 20.31 5.77
N PRO A 199 7.47 20.20 6.25
CA PRO A 199 7.99 18.88 6.59
C PRO A 199 7.11 18.28 7.69
N GLY A 200 6.55 17.08 7.48
CA GLY A 200 5.61 16.47 8.43
C GLY A 200 6.14 16.36 9.87
N ALA A 201 7.46 16.38 10.06
CA ALA A 201 8.08 16.46 11.39
C ALA A 201 7.82 17.79 12.14
N GLN A 202 7.47 18.86 11.44
CA GLN A 202 7.17 20.19 11.99
C GLN A 202 5.68 20.33 12.36
N VAL A 203 4.80 19.48 11.82
CA VAL A 203 3.35 19.55 12.08
C VAL A 203 3.03 19.50 13.58
N PRO A 204 3.59 18.56 14.39
CA PRO A 204 3.37 18.56 15.83
C PRO A 204 3.83 19.85 16.53
N GLU A 205 4.97 20.42 16.10
CA GLU A 205 5.54 21.62 16.70
C GLU A 205 4.64 22.85 16.50
N ARG A 206 3.99 22.96 15.33
CA ARG A 206 2.99 24.00 15.04
C ARG A 206 1.83 23.91 16.02
N PHE A 207 1.27 22.71 16.22
CA PHE A 207 0.18 22.50 17.18
C PHE A 207 0.58 22.82 18.62
N PHE A 208 1.76 22.39 19.08
CA PHE A 208 2.22 22.73 20.42
C PHE A 208 2.50 24.22 20.61
N SER A 209 2.92 24.92 19.56
CA SER A 209 3.13 26.38 19.58
C SER A 209 1.79 27.12 19.62
N TYR A 210 0.81 26.66 18.85
CA TYR A 210 -0.58 27.11 18.94
C TYR A 210 -1.13 26.96 20.36
N LEU A 211 -1.02 25.79 20.99
CA LEU A 211 -1.51 25.57 22.36
C LEU A 211 -0.88 26.51 23.40
N LYS A 212 0.36 26.96 23.19
CA LYS A 212 1.06 27.89 24.09
C LYS A 212 0.68 29.35 23.87
N THR A 213 0.45 29.73 22.62
CA THR A 213 0.29 31.13 22.20
C THR A 213 -1.17 31.54 22.02
N GLY A 214 -2.04 30.57 21.71
CA GLY A 214 -3.40 30.82 21.24
C GLY A 214 -3.48 31.31 19.80
N ASP A 215 -2.35 31.40 19.08
CA ASP A 215 -2.29 31.90 17.71
C ASP A 215 -2.66 30.80 16.70
N PHE A 216 -3.91 30.79 16.24
CA PHE A 216 -4.43 29.77 15.33
C PHE A 216 -3.79 29.83 13.94
N THR A 217 -3.22 30.97 13.54
CA THR A 217 -2.56 31.13 12.22
C THR A 217 -1.34 30.22 12.06
N LEU A 218 -0.80 29.70 13.17
CA LEU A 218 0.24 28.69 13.16
C LEU A 218 -0.19 27.35 12.54
N LEU A 219 -1.51 27.13 12.39
CA LEU A 219 -2.09 25.94 11.79
C LEU A 219 -2.49 26.14 10.32
N ASP A 220 -2.40 27.34 9.75
CA ASP A 220 -2.86 27.60 8.37
C ASP A 220 -2.16 26.67 7.36
N ASP A 221 -0.83 26.54 7.44
CA ASP A 221 -0.06 25.63 6.56
C ASP A 221 -0.41 24.14 6.79
N VAL A 222 -0.82 23.77 8.01
CA VAL A 222 -1.20 22.39 8.36
C VAL A 222 -2.57 22.08 7.74
N LEU A 223 -3.51 23.02 7.85
CA LEU A 223 -4.83 22.92 7.25
C LEU A 223 -4.73 22.83 5.72
N ASP A 224 -3.93 23.68 5.10
CA ASP A 224 -3.74 23.66 3.64
C ASP A 224 -3.14 22.32 3.17
N HIS A 225 -2.19 21.76 3.93
CA HIS A 225 -1.60 20.45 3.64
C HIS A 225 -2.61 19.31 3.74
N ASN A 226 -3.36 19.25 4.84
CA ASN A 226 -4.35 18.19 5.06
C ASN A 226 -5.48 18.25 4.02
N GLU A 227 -5.97 19.45 3.69
CA GLU A 227 -6.97 19.63 2.64
C GLU A 227 -6.45 19.10 1.30
N GLN A 228 -5.22 19.45 0.93
CA GLN A 228 -4.58 18.97 -0.30
C GLN A 228 -4.42 17.44 -0.29
N ASP A 229 -4.00 16.85 0.83
CA ASP A 229 -3.87 15.40 0.98
C ASP A 229 -5.21 14.69 0.73
N ILE A 230 -6.30 15.17 1.34
CA ILE A 230 -7.65 14.61 1.16
C ILE A 230 -8.09 14.67 -0.32
N VAL A 231 -7.86 15.80 -1.00
CA VAL A 231 -8.16 15.95 -2.44
C VAL A 231 -7.29 14.99 -3.27
N SER A 232 -6.02 14.86 -2.91
CA SER A 232 -5.09 13.95 -3.58
C SER A 232 -5.45 12.48 -3.43
N LEU A 233 -6.08 12.07 -2.33
CA LEU A 233 -6.60 10.69 -2.19
C LEU A 233 -7.64 10.36 -3.29
N GLN A 234 -8.59 11.26 -3.53
CA GLN A 234 -9.63 11.07 -4.56
C GLN A 234 -9.02 11.05 -5.96
N ASN A 235 -8.11 11.99 -6.23
CA ASN A 235 -7.44 12.09 -7.52
C ASN A 235 -6.57 10.86 -7.80
N LEU A 236 -5.83 10.39 -6.79
CA LEU A 236 -4.96 9.22 -6.90
C LEU A 236 -5.76 7.94 -7.08
N LEU A 237 -6.86 7.74 -6.34
CA LEU A 237 -7.74 6.59 -6.54
C LEU A 237 -8.31 6.57 -7.96
N SER A 238 -8.80 7.70 -8.44
CA SER A 238 -9.34 7.83 -9.81
C SER A 238 -8.27 7.56 -10.87
N HIS A 239 -7.03 8.05 -10.63
CA HIS A 239 -5.89 7.77 -11.49
C HIS A 239 -5.57 6.27 -11.52
N MET A 240 -5.51 5.60 -10.36
CA MET A 240 -5.28 4.16 -10.27
C MET A 240 -6.36 3.37 -11.04
N CYS A 241 -7.64 3.74 -10.89
CA CYS A 241 -8.73 3.11 -11.64
C CYS A 241 -8.50 3.21 -13.15
N ARG A 242 -8.17 4.41 -13.64
CA ARG A 242 -7.87 4.62 -15.07
C ARG A 242 -6.72 3.75 -15.56
N MET A 243 -5.66 3.62 -14.77
CA MET A 243 -4.49 2.82 -15.13
C MET A 243 -4.82 1.32 -15.25
N TYR A 244 -5.58 0.79 -14.30
CA TYR A 244 -5.98 -0.61 -14.31
C TYR A 244 -6.97 -0.93 -15.44
N GLU A 245 -7.82 0.03 -15.82
CA GLU A 245 -8.77 -0.12 -16.93
C GLU A 245 -8.10 0.04 -18.31
N ASN A 246 -7.05 0.86 -18.41
CA ASN A 246 -6.36 1.20 -19.66
C ASN A 246 -4.84 1.01 -19.56
N PRO A 247 -4.35 -0.22 -19.32
CA PRO A 247 -2.93 -0.51 -19.13
C PRO A 247 -2.04 -0.09 -20.30
N GLU A 248 -2.57 -0.07 -21.52
CA GLU A 248 -1.87 0.35 -22.74
C GLU A 248 -1.55 1.84 -22.80
N GLN A 249 -2.20 2.66 -21.96
CA GLN A 249 -1.96 4.10 -21.90
C GLN A 249 -0.82 4.46 -20.94
N LEU A 250 -0.27 3.47 -20.22
CA LEU A 250 0.84 3.69 -19.31
C LEU A 250 2.13 3.99 -20.08
N ARG A 251 2.87 4.96 -19.57
CA ARG A 251 4.10 5.47 -20.22
C ARG A 251 5.34 4.64 -19.91
N PHE A 252 5.33 3.88 -18.82
CA PHE A 252 6.51 3.21 -18.28
C PHE A 252 6.30 1.71 -18.19
N ASP A 253 7.20 0.94 -18.79
CA ASP A 253 7.15 -0.52 -18.82
C ASP A 253 7.22 -1.13 -17.42
N GLU A 254 7.95 -0.51 -16.48
CA GLU A 254 8.03 -0.94 -15.09
C GLU A 254 6.67 -0.93 -14.40
N ASP A 255 5.84 0.07 -14.69
CA ASP A 255 4.52 0.23 -14.09
C ASP A 255 3.56 -0.83 -14.65
N VAL A 256 3.57 -1.04 -15.98
CA VAL A 256 2.77 -2.08 -16.66
C VAL A 256 3.15 -3.47 -16.14
N TYR A 257 4.45 -3.77 -16.11
CA TYR A 257 4.96 -5.04 -15.58
C TYR A 257 4.50 -5.27 -14.14
N SER A 258 4.70 -4.27 -13.27
CA SER A 258 4.40 -4.38 -11.85
C SER A 258 2.89 -4.50 -11.58
N MET A 259 2.07 -3.86 -12.41
CA MET A 259 0.62 -4.06 -12.43
C MET A 259 0.24 -5.49 -12.82
N GLY A 260 0.88 -6.07 -13.85
CA GLY A 260 0.70 -7.48 -14.19
C GLY A 260 1.04 -8.44 -13.03
N VAL A 261 2.12 -8.14 -12.29
CA VAL A 261 2.50 -8.90 -11.09
C VAL A 261 1.45 -8.75 -9.98
N ALA A 262 0.90 -7.55 -9.79
CA ALA A 262 -0.16 -7.31 -8.82
C ALA A 262 -1.45 -8.06 -9.16
N LEU A 263 -1.84 -8.07 -10.43
CA LEU A 263 -3.02 -8.77 -10.95
C LEU A 263 -2.88 -10.29 -10.78
N GLU A 264 -1.70 -10.85 -11.08
CA GLU A 264 -1.44 -12.29 -10.87
C GLU A 264 -1.59 -12.67 -9.39
N ARG A 265 -1.11 -11.83 -8.47
CA ARG A 265 -1.24 -12.05 -7.02
C ARG A 265 -2.70 -12.18 -6.57
N PHE A 266 -3.61 -11.46 -7.22
CA PHE A 266 -5.04 -11.48 -6.93
C PHE A 266 -5.84 -12.41 -7.87
N HIS A 267 -5.16 -13.32 -8.57
CA HIS A 267 -5.77 -14.32 -9.45
C HIS A 267 -6.49 -13.76 -10.69
N HIS A 268 -6.18 -12.53 -11.09
CA HIS A 268 -6.67 -11.90 -12.32
C HIS A 268 -5.78 -12.24 -13.51
N GLY A 269 -5.82 -13.52 -13.90
CA GLY A 269 -4.87 -14.10 -14.84
C GLY A 269 -4.92 -13.51 -16.24
N GLN A 270 -6.10 -13.20 -16.76
CA GLN A 270 -6.24 -12.64 -18.12
C GLN A 270 -5.73 -11.20 -18.19
N GLU A 271 -6.09 -10.39 -17.19
CA GLU A 271 -5.66 -9.00 -17.03
C GLU A 271 -4.14 -8.93 -16.82
N ALA A 272 -3.58 -9.86 -16.03
CA ALA A 272 -2.13 -9.97 -15.85
C ALA A 272 -1.41 -10.28 -17.17
N ARG A 273 -1.93 -11.20 -18.00
CA ARG A 273 -1.36 -11.53 -19.31
C ARG A 273 -1.34 -10.32 -20.23
N ARG A 274 -2.44 -9.57 -20.31
CA ARG A 274 -2.50 -8.32 -21.08
C ARG A 274 -1.40 -7.35 -20.68
N CYS A 275 -1.12 -7.21 -19.38
CA CYS A 275 0.00 -6.37 -18.92
C CYS A 275 1.36 -6.91 -19.37
N TYR A 276 1.59 -8.22 -19.28
CA TYR A 276 2.87 -8.80 -19.71
C TYR A 276 3.09 -8.76 -21.23
N GLU A 277 2.02 -8.76 -22.01
CA GLU A 277 2.07 -8.55 -23.48
C GLU A 277 2.45 -7.11 -23.83
N LEU A 278 1.97 -6.14 -23.06
CA LEU A 278 2.22 -4.71 -23.27
C LEU A 278 3.61 -4.28 -22.81
N ALA A 279 4.16 -4.89 -21.75
CA ALA A 279 5.42 -4.47 -21.16
C ALA A 279 6.62 -4.75 -22.08
N GLY A 280 7.33 -3.67 -22.43
CA GLY A 280 8.50 -3.66 -23.31
C GLY A 280 9.81 -3.37 -22.57
N GLY A 281 10.77 -2.84 -23.33
CA GLY A 281 12.04 -2.33 -22.82
C GLY A 281 12.80 -3.34 -21.94
N ALA A 282 13.34 -2.83 -20.82
CA ALA A 282 14.06 -3.66 -19.84
C ALA A 282 13.16 -4.70 -19.16
N MET A 283 11.83 -4.51 -19.17
CA MET A 283 10.87 -5.43 -18.56
C MET A 283 10.41 -6.54 -19.49
N HIS A 284 10.73 -6.49 -20.79
CA HIS A 284 10.20 -7.43 -21.78
C HIS A 284 10.54 -8.88 -21.43
N ALA A 285 11.81 -9.20 -21.18
CA ALA A 285 12.24 -10.56 -20.84
C ALA A 285 11.57 -11.11 -19.56
N ALA A 286 11.41 -10.27 -18.53
CA ALA A 286 10.74 -10.63 -17.29
C ALA A 286 9.23 -10.86 -17.49
N SER A 287 8.61 -10.04 -18.33
CA SER A 287 7.20 -10.13 -18.70
C SER A 287 6.91 -11.39 -19.50
N GLN A 288 7.70 -11.67 -20.54
CA GLN A 288 7.57 -12.89 -21.34
C GLN A 288 7.77 -14.17 -20.51
N SER A 289 8.69 -14.15 -19.55
CA SER A 289 8.88 -15.27 -18.61
C SER A 289 7.60 -15.55 -17.79
N ARG A 290 6.94 -14.50 -17.29
CA ARG A 290 5.69 -14.61 -16.52
C ARG A 290 4.50 -14.99 -17.40
N LEU A 291 4.42 -14.43 -18.61
CA LEU A 291 3.40 -14.75 -19.61
C LEU A 291 3.44 -16.24 -19.99
N ALA A 292 4.62 -16.76 -20.35
CA ALA A 292 4.80 -18.17 -20.67
C ALA A 292 4.47 -19.08 -19.47
N GLN A 293 4.85 -18.68 -18.25
CA GLN A 293 4.48 -19.42 -17.05
C GLN A 293 2.97 -19.46 -16.84
N SER A 294 2.27 -18.35 -17.11
CA SER A 294 0.81 -18.25 -17.02
C SER A 294 0.11 -19.19 -18.01
N TYR A 295 0.51 -19.18 -19.29
CA TYR A 295 -0.02 -20.11 -20.30
C TYR A 295 0.26 -21.57 -19.96
N ARG A 296 1.46 -21.88 -19.47
CA ARG A 296 1.79 -23.24 -19.04
C ARG A 296 0.88 -23.71 -17.90
N LYS A 297 0.60 -22.85 -16.91
CA LYS A 297 -0.25 -23.18 -15.75
C LYS A 297 -1.71 -23.41 -16.17
N SER A 298 -2.23 -22.71 -17.18
CA SER A 298 -3.59 -22.92 -17.70
C SER A 298 -3.72 -24.09 -18.68
N GLY A 299 -2.61 -24.75 -19.04
CA GLY A 299 -2.60 -25.87 -19.98
C GLY A 299 -2.45 -25.46 -21.45
N GLU A 300 -2.35 -24.16 -21.74
CA GLU A 300 -2.11 -23.59 -23.08
C GLU A 300 -0.62 -23.73 -23.46
N ARG A 301 -0.14 -24.97 -23.57
CA ARG A 301 1.29 -25.28 -23.71
C ARG A 301 1.90 -24.77 -25.02
N ALA A 302 1.13 -24.73 -26.11
CA ALA A 302 1.60 -24.24 -27.40
C ALA A 302 2.04 -22.77 -27.31
N GLU A 303 1.25 -21.92 -26.65
CA GLU A 303 1.58 -20.51 -26.43
C GLU A 303 2.84 -20.34 -25.58
N ALA A 304 2.96 -21.11 -24.49
CA ALA A 304 4.16 -21.08 -23.65
C ALA A 304 5.43 -21.48 -24.43
N VAL A 305 5.34 -22.52 -25.27
CA VAL A 305 6.45 -22.96 -26.14
C VAL A 305 6.83 -21.87 -27.14
N HIS A 306 5.84 -21.26 -27.78
CA HIS A 306 6.07 -20.18 -28.72
C HIS A 306 6.84 -19.02 -28.06
N ILE A 307 6.41 -18.60 -26.86
CA ILE A 307 7.10 -17.53 -26.13
C ILE A 307 8.54 -17.92 -25.78
N TRP A 308 8.80 -19.12 -25.27
CA TRP A 308 10.18 -19.53 -24.95
C TRP A 308 11.07 -19.57 -26.20
N GLN A 309 10.55 -20.03 -27.34
CA GLN A 309 11.28 -20.01 -28.61
C GLN A 309 11.60 -18.57 -29.05
N GLU A 310 10.63 -17.66 -28.92
CA GLU A 310 10.82 -16.24 -29.26
C GLU A 310 11.84 -15.55 -28.34
N MET A 311 11.81 -15.85 -27.04
CA MET A 311 12.82 -15.39 -26.08
C MET A 311 14.22 -15.89 -26.44
N ILE A 312 14.36 -17.18 -26.80
CA ILE A 312 15.63 -17.76 -27.26
C ILE A 312 16.14 -17.03 -28.50
N ARG A 313 15.27 -16.80 -29.49
CA ARG A 313 15.60 -16.08 -30.73
C ARG A 313 16.08 -14.65 -30.46
N ARG A 314 15.50 -13.98 -29.46
CA ARG A 314 15.87 -12.61 -29.03
C ARG A 314 17.04 -12.56 -28.04
N ARG A 315 17.55 -13.72 -27.59
CA ARG A 315 18.58 -13.86 -26.54
C ARG A 315 18.16 -13.25 -25.19
N GLU A 316 16.90 -13.41 -24.83
CA GLU A 316 16.32 -12.90 -23.60
C GLU A 316 16.14 -13.98 -22.52
N GLY A 317 16.13 -13.58 -21.25
CA GLY A 317 15.87 -14.49 -20.12
C GLY A 317 17.01 -15.49 -19.82
N GLY A 318 18.17 -15.34 -20.47
CA GLY A 318 19.34 -16.19 -20.26
C GLY A 318 19.05 -17.66 -20.56
N VAL A 319 19.45 -18.57 -19.66
CA VAL A 319 19.20 -20.01 -19.82
C VAL A 319 17.79 -20.46 -19.47
N SER A 320 17.00 -19.60 -18.82
CA SER A 320 15.65 -19.94 -18.34
C SER A 320 14.72 -20.48 -19.45
N PRO A 321 14.53 -19.81 -20.60
CA PRO A 321 13.63 -20.31 -21.64
C PRO A 321 14.10 -21.65 -22.23
N TYR A 322 15.41 -21.90 -22.32
CA TYR A 322 15.94 -23.20 -22.74
C TYR A 322 15.59 -24.31 -21.75
N VAL A 323 15.72 -24.05 -20.44
CA VAL A 323 15.38 -25.02 -19.39
C VAL A 323 13.90 -25.38 -19.44
N GLU A 324 13.02 -24.38 -19.60
CA GLU A 324 11.57 -24.61 -19.65
C GLU A 324 11.15 -25.34 -20.92
N LEU A 325 11.72 -24.98 -22.07
CA LEU A 325 11.47 -25.67 -23.34
C LEU A 325 11.97 -27.13 -23.29
N ALA A 326 13.15 -27.39 -22.70
CA ALA A 326 13.64 -28.75 -22.51
C ALA A 326 12.75 -29.58 -21.58
N LYS A 327 12.18 -28.98 -20.53
CA LYS A 327 11.19 -29.65 -19.66
C LYS A 327 9.93 -30.01 -20.45
N HIS A 328 9.45 -29.11 -21.32
CA HIS A 328 8.28 -29.37 -22.15
C HIS A 328 8.53 -30.56 -23.09
N TYR A 329 9.61 -30.56 -23.86
CA TYR A 329 9.97 -31.66 -24.74
C TYR A 329 10.16 -32.99 -23.97
N GLU A 330 10.84 -32.96 -22.81
CA GLU A 330 11.06 -34.17 -21.99
C GLU A 330 9.77 -34.76 -21.41
N HIS A 331 8.89 -33.91 -20.88
CA HIS A 331 7.78 -34.37 -20.06
C HIS A 331 6.46 -34.48 -20.81
N ALA A 332 6.17 -33.52 -21.70
CA ALA A 332 4.92 -33.45 -22.43
C ALA A 332 4.98 -34.21 -23.75
N GLU A 333 6.01 -33.97 -24.57
CA GLU A 333 6.10 -34.55 -25.92
C GLU A 333 6.90 -35.87 -25.97
N LYS A 334 7.71 -36.14 -24.94
CA LYS A 334 8.67 -37.26 -24.91
C LYS A 334 9.71 -37.20 -26.04
N ASP A 335 9.89 -36.04 -26.66
CA ASP A 335 10.95 -35.79 -27.63
C ASP A 335 12.28 -35.51 -26.89
N TYR A 336 12.98 -36.59 -26.56
CA TYR A 336 14.26 -36.49 -25.87
C TYR A 336 15.37 -35.90 -26.74
N ALA A 337 15.26 -36.00 -28.08
CA ALA A 337 16.25 -35.46 -29.00
C ALA A 337 16.17 -33.93 -29.04
N ALA A 338 14.96 -33.37 -29.18
CA ALA A 338 14.73 -31.93 -29.08
C ALA A 338 15.11 -31.38 -27.70
N ALA A 339 14.76 -32.10 -26.63
CA ALA A 339 15.15 -31.73 -25.27
C ALA A 339 16.68 -31.64 -25.10
N LEU A 340 17.44 -32.59 -25.67
CA LEU A 340 18.90 -32.61 -25.64
C LEU A 340 19.51 -31.44 -26.42
N ASP A 341 18.98 -31.15 -27.60
CA ASP A 341 19.46 -30.05 -28.44
C ASP A 341 19.34 -28.70 -27.72
N VAL A 342 18.18 -28.44 -27.12
CA VAL A 342 17.93 -27.21 -26.35
C VAL A 342 18.88 -27.10 -25.14
N VAL A 343 19.10 -28.18 -24.39
CA VAL A 343 20.02 -28.19 -23.24
C VAL A 343 21.47 -27.96 -23.70
N ARG A 344 21.87 -28.51 -24.84
CA ARG A 344 23.21 -28.27 -25.40
C ARG A 344 23.41 -26.79 -25.73
N LYS A 345 22.43 -26.16 -26.37
CA LYS A 345 22.46 -24.71 -26.67
C LYS A 345 22.58 -23.88 -25.39
N ALA A 346 21.86 -24.23 -24.33
CA ALA A 346 21.97 -23.57 -23.03
C ALA A 346 23.36 -23.71 -22.40
N LEU A 347 23.98 -24.90 -22.49
CA LEU A 347 25.34 -25.14 -21.99
C LEU A 347 26.39 -24.34 -22.77
N VAL A 348 26.21 -24.16 -24.08
CA VAL A 348 27.07 -23.30 -24.90
C VAL A 348 26.94 -21.84 -24.47
N LEU A 349 25.71 -21.36 -24.21
CA LEU A 349 25.49 -20.00 -23.72
C LEU A 349 26.21 -19.74 -22.38
N LEU A 350 26.25 -20.72 -21.47
CA LEU A 350 27.00 -20.59 -20.20
C LEU A 350 28.51 -20.76 -20.34
N ALA A 351 29.00 -21.24 -21.48
CA ALA A 351 30.43 -21.38 -21.73
C ALA A 351 31.08 -20.11 -22.31
N GLU A 352 30.28 -19.09 -22.63
CA GLU A 352 30.80 -17.78 -23.06
C GLU A 352 31.55 -17.12 -21.89
N PRO A 353 32.83 -16.71 -22.08
CA PRO A 353 33.63 -16.14 -20.99
C PRO A 353 33.03 -14.83 -20.47
N THR A 354 32.72 -14.77 -19.17
CA THR A 354 32.36 -13.53 -18.47
C THR A 354 33.51 -13.08 -17.57
N LEU A 355 33.67 -11.77 -17.38
CA LEU A 355 34.76 -11.18 -16.57
C LEU A 355 34.73 -11.62 -15.09
N PHE A 356 33.61 -12.16 -14.64
CA PHE A 356 33.40 -12.78 -13.33
C PHE A 356 32.42 -13.96 -13.50
N GLU A 357 32.78 -15.17 -13.05
CA GLU A 357 31.84 -16.29 -12.97
C GLU A 357 31.13 -16.23 -11.60
N ASP A 358 29.88 -15.81 -11.61
CA ASP A 358 29.00 -15.81 -10.43
C ASP A 358 28.70 -17.26 -10.01
N SER A 359 28.58 -17.55 -8.70
CA SER A 359 28.21 -18.87 -8.20
C SER A 359 26.87 -19.35 -8.79
N ALA A 360 25.95 -18.43 -9.07
CA ALA A 360 24.68 -18.72 -9.74
C ALA A 360 24.86 -19.31 -11.15
N VAL A 361 25.89 -18.88 -11.88
CA VAL A 361 26.22 -19.40 -13.22
C VAL A 361 26.73 -20.83 -13.12
N GLN A 362 27.58 -21.12 -12.14
CA GLN A 362 28.10 -22.47 -11.91
C GLN A 362 26.99 -23.45 -11.49
N ASP A 363 26.07 -23.02 -10.62
CA ASP A 363 24.93 -23.85 -10.21
C ASP A 363 24.00 -24.16 -11.39
N ALA A 364 23.72 -23.15 -12.23
CA ALA A 364 22.93 -23.34 -13.45
C ALA A 364 23.62 -24.32 -14.42
N ARG A 365 24.93 -24.22 -14.57
CA ARG A 365 25.74 -25.13 -15.40
C ARG A 365 25.67 -26.57 -14.88
N ASN A 366 25.88 -26.77 -13.58
CA ASN A 366 25.77 -28.08 -12.94
C ASN A 366 24.38 -28.69 -13.17
N ALA A 367 23.31 -27.93 -12.93
CA ALA A 367 21.94 -28.38 -13.14
C ALA A 367 21.66 -28.78 -14.60
N LEU A 368 22.17 -28.02 -15.57
CA LEU A 368 22.06 -28.34 -16.99
C LEU A 368 22.86 -29.58 -17.38
N GLN A 369 24.06 -29.78 -16.83
CA GLN A 369 24.86 -30.99 -17.05
C GLN A 369 24.15 -32.25 -16.53
N TYR A 370 23.58 -32.19 -15.33
CA TYR A 370 22.78 -33.30 -14.80
C TYR A 370 21.55 -33.60 -15.67
N ARG A 371 20.87 -32.57 -16.18
CA ARG A 371 19.75 -32.74 -17.11
C ARG A 371 20.21 -33.37 -18.43
N TYR A 372 21.34 -32.93 -18.97
CA TYR A 372 21.93 -33.48 -20.20
C TYR A 372 22.20 -34.98 -20.08
N GLU A 373 22.90 -35.40 -19.02
CA GLU A 373 23.21 -36.82 -18.79
C GLU A 373 21.96 -37.69 -18.54
N ARG A 374 20.93 -37.12 -17.90
CA ARG A 374 19.63 -37.79 -17.74
C ARG A 374 18.94 -37.98 -19.09
N LEU A 375 18.85 -36.93 -19.90
CA LEU A 375 18.19 -36.97 -21.20
C LEU A 375 18.92 -37.87 -22.19
N LYS A 376 20.26 -37.89 -22.16
CA LYS A 376 21.09 -38.76 -23.01
C LYS A 376 20.77 -40.23 -22.76
N ARG A 377 20.67 -40.65 -21.50
CA ARG A 377 20.25 -42.00 -21.12
C ARG A 377 18.85 -42.34 -21.62
N LYS A 378 17.88 -41.43 -21.43
CA LYS A 378 16.50 -41.64 -21.89
C LYS A 378 16.39 -41.75 -23.41
N ALA A 379 17.10 -40.90 -24.15
CA ALA A 379 17.13 -40.95 -25.61
C ALA A 379 17.70 -42.28 -26.12
N SER A 380 18.77 -42.79 -25.49
CA SER A 380 19.35 -44.10 -25.86
C SER A 380 18.42 -45.28 -25.55
N THR A 381 17.64 -45.21 -24.48
CA THR A 381 16.66 -46.27 -24.17
C THR A 381 15.47 -46.21 -25.12
N HIS A 382 14.97 -45.02 -25.42
CA HIS A 382 13.80 -44.84 -26.27
C HIS A 382 14.03 -45.14 -27.75
N MET A 383 15.28 -45.10 -28.24
CA MET A 383 15.62 -45.55 -29.59
C MET A 383 15.71 -47.07 -29.75
N ASN A 384 15.78 -47.81 -28.63
CA ASN A 384 15.92 -49.27 -28.62
C ASN A 384 14.58 -50.00 -28.32
N ASP A 385 13.52 -49.25 -28.01
CA ASP A 385 12.13 -49.71 -27.89
C ASP A 385 11.35 -49.28 -29.15
#